data_AF-A0A3D2C241-F1
#
_entry.id   AF-A0A3D2C241-F1
#
_cell.length_a   1.000
_cell.length_b   1.000
_cell.length_c   1.000
_cell.angle_alpha   90.00
_cell.angle_beta   90.00
_cell.angle_gamma   90.00
#
_symmetry.space_group_name_H-M   'P 1'
#
loop_
_entity.id
_entity.type
_entity.pdbx_description
1 polymer ?
#
loop_
_entity_poly.entity_id
_entity_poly.type
_entity_poly.pdbx_seq_one_letter_code
_entity_poly.pdbx_strand_id
1 'polypeptide(L)'
;MGEFALAIKALLEPVIAKVLDLFSLLDLSFFVPGGIAMFGLIMAVPDAARESIEEVAPAGLLAGGFLATYVLGIVCFGSARFFRRSIFPGFKAVLWSDRDTNTERLERNLKGSGHYEKVLQMLGRDAPSDSEGVAPPGRFPELDAPLVDDPHIEDPSVEKDPRTKIPPTGGDAAGTVDPAGVQAADFVRRTQETAELSKDELWQVYGRMWVVIREDDSLGNSFSHINGLWIRAAILDGLCAALLLWALLACQSPEQGTLLATILPDARWGVAVVLAVGAGCAWLEASRCREHQIYEIVSTWSFAMDRRQGS
;
A
#
# COMPACT_ATOMS: atom_id res chain seq x y z
N MET A 1 25.28 40.92 -22.79
CA MET A 1 24.65 40.38 -21.56
C MET A 1 23.35 39.61 -21.85
N GLY A 2 22.49 40.03 -22.78
CA GLY A 2 21.22 39.33 -23.09
C GLY A 2 21.37 37.90 -23.64
N GLU A 3 22.31 37.65 -24.56
CA GLU A 3 22.51 36.31 -25.14
C GLU A 3 23.01 35.28 -24.13
N PHE A 4 23.85 35.70 -23.18
CA PHE A 4 24.35 34.84 -22.10
C PHE A 4 23.24 34.44 -21.12
N ALA A 5 22.34 35.37 -20.77
CA ALA A 5 21.21 35.09 -19.90
C ALA A 5 20.19 34.13 -20.56
N LEU A 6 19.95 34.29 -21.87
CA LEU A 6 19.13 33.36 -22.66
C LEU A 6 19.73 31.96 -22.73
N ALA A 7 21.04 31.86 -22.93
CA ALA A 7 21.76 30.57 -22.93
C ALA A 7 21.67 29.87 -21.56
N ILE A 8 21.86 30.61 -20.46
CA ILE A 8 21.72 30.07 -19.09
C ILE A 8 20.30 29.58 -18.85
N LYS A 9 19.28 30.37 -19.21
CA LYS A 9 17.87 29.99 -19.03
C LYS A 9 17.54 28.69 -19.78
N ALA A 10 17.93 28.60 -21.05
CA ALA A 10 17.70 27.40 -21.88
C ALA A 10 18.40 26.14 -21.32
N LEU A 11 19.53 26.31 -20.62
CA LEU A 11 20.27 25.22 -19.99
C LEU A 11 19.69 24.82 -18.63
N LEU A 12 19.17 25.79 -17.87
CA LEU A 12 18.54 25.55 -16.57
C LEU A 12 17.13 25.00 -16.66
N GLU A 13 16.33 25.39 -17.65
CA GLU A 13 14.93 25.00 -17.78
C GLU A 13 14.71 23.46 -17.77
N PRO A 14 15.46 22.63 -18.53
CA PRO A 14 15.31 21.18 -18.45
C PRO A 14 15.83 20.58 -17.14
N VAL A 15 16.84 21.21 -16.51
CA VAL A 15 17.35 20.79 -15.20
C VAL A 15 16.32 21.09 -14.12
N ILE A 16 15.73 22.28 -14.13
CA ILE A 16 14.66 22.70 -13.23
C ILE A 16 13.44 21.83 -13.45
N ALA A 17 13.02 21.54 -14.69
CA ALA A 17 11.89 20.66 -14.96
C ALA A 17 12.13 19.25 -14.39
N LYS A 18 13.31 18.65 -14.59
CA LYS A 18 13.66 17.36 -14.01
C LYS A 18 13.75 17.38 -12.50
N VAL A 19 14.30 18.45 -11.94
CA VAL A 19 14.40 18.67 -10.49
C VAL A 19 13.00 18.83 -9.90
N LEU A 20 12.12 19.58 -10.56
CA LEU A 20 10.71 19.75 -10.16
C LEU A 20 9.94 18.44 -10.30
N ASP A 21 10.17 17.61 -11.32
CA ASP A 21 9.58 16.28 -11.45
C ASP A 21 10.10 15.32 -10.37
N LEU A 22 11.37 15.44 -9.98
CA LEU A 22 11.95 14.69 -8.87
C LEU A 22 11.33 15.11 -7.53
N PHE A 23 11.19 16.44 -7.33
CA PHE A 23 10.60 17.03 -6.13
C PHE A 23 9.08 16.81 -6.04
N SER A 24 8.37 16.74 -7.18
CA SER A 24 6.91 16.71 -7.24
C SER A 24 6.33 15.40 -6.73
N LEU A 25 7.03 14.28 -6.94
CA LEU A 25 6.49 12.97 -6.61
C LEU A 25 7.09 12.36 -5.32
N LEU A 26 8.41 12.41 -5.14
CA LEU A 26 9.07 11.71 -4.05
C LEU A 26 9.33 12.61 -2.84
N ASP A 27 9.78 13.85 -3.06
CA ASP A 27 10.25 14.67 -1.95
C ASP A 27 9.12 15.39 -1.20
N LEU A 28 8.03 15.77 -1.88
CA LEU A 28 6.86 16.36 -1.21
C LEU A 28 6.32 15.42 -0.13
N SER A 29 6.42 14.11 -0.37
CA SER A 29 5.98 13.09 0.59
C SER A 29 6.72 13.12 1.92
N PHE A 30 7.97 13.59 1.92
CA PHE A 30 8.80 13.76 3.09
C PHE A 30 8.69 15.17 3.69
N PHE A 31 8.49 16.20 2.85
CA PHE A 31 8.36 17.58 3.34
C PHE A 31 7.15 17.79 4.25
N VAL A 32 5.99 17.19 3.93
CA VAL A 32 4.78 17.34 4.76
C VAL A 32 4.99 16.80 6.19
N PRO A 33 5.32 15.51 6.40
CA PRO A 33 5.55 14.99 7.75
C PRO A 33 6.79 15.58 8.40
N GLY A 34 7.84 15.85 7.62
CA GLY A 34 9.05 16.51 8.09
C GLY A 34 8.77 17.90 8.63
N GLY A 35 7.91 18.67 7.97
CA GLY A 35 7.57 20.04 8.38
C GLY A 35 6.75 20.05 9.65
N ILE A 36 5.79 19.13 9.74
CA ILE A 36 4.99 18.92 10.97
C ILE A 36 5.92 18.53 12.13
N ALA A 37 6.84 17.59 11.92
CA ALA A 37 7.78 17.16 12.95
C ALA A 37 8.76 18.28 13.34
N MET A 38 9.29 19.02 12.37
CA MET A 38 10.22 20.15 12.56
C MET A 38 9.55 21.23 13.40
N PHE A 39 8.29 21.56 13.08
CA PHE A 39 7.49 22.50 13.86
C PHE A 39 7.33 22.03 15.31
N GLY A 40 7.07 20.75 15.53
CA GLY A 40 7.00 20.17 16.89
C GLY A 40 8.31 20.32 17.66
N LEU A 41 9.43 20.03 17.00
CA LEU A 41 10.75 20.17 17.61
C LEU A 41 11.05 21.63 17.95
N ILE A 42 10.78 22.59 17.06
CA ILE A 42 10.95 24.03 17.33
C ILE A 42 10.10 24.47 18.54
N MET A 43 8.86 23.96 18.64
CA MET A 43 7.98 24.24 19.77
C MET A 43 8.46 23.62 21.08
N ALA A 44 9.28 22.57 21.00
CA ALA A 44 9.92 21.91 22.14
C ALA A 44 11.28 22.52 22.54
N VAL A 45 11.88 23.40 21.71
CA VAL A 45 13.12 24.10 22.05
C VAL A 45 12.86 25.10 23.20
N PRO A 46 13.64 25.07 24.29
CA PRO A 46 13.54 26.05 25.37
C PRO A 46 13.81 27.48 24.88
N ASP A 47 13.18 28.49 25.49
CA ASP A 47 13.27 29.88 25.03
C ASP A 47 14.71 30.40 24.92
N ALA A 48 15.60 30.03 25.86
CA ALA A 48 17.02 30.40 25.83
C ALA A 48 17.75 29.92 24.56
N ALA A 49 17.34 28.80 23.97
CA ALA A 49 17.92 28.30 22.73
C ALA A 49 17.26 28.89 21.48
N ARG A 50 16.05 29.48 21.59
CA ARG A 50 15.39 30.16 20.47
C ARG A 50 16.10 31.46 20.11
N GLU A 51 16.55 32.21 21.11
CA GLU A 51 17.32 33.45 20.90
C GLU A 51 18.58 33.18 20.05
N SER A 52 19.27 32.05 20.29
CA SER A 52 20.44 31.65 19.48
C SER A 52 20.10 31.27 18.04
N ILE A 53 18.87 30.84 17.75
CA ILE A 53 18.43 30.50 16.39
C ILE A 53 18.16 31.79 15.59
N GLU A 54 17.63 32.83 16.23
CA GLU A 54 17.32 34.12 15.59
C GLU A 54 18.58 34.89 15.13
N GLU A 55 19.73 34.66 15.78
CA GLU A 55 21.01 35.27 15.40
C GLU A 55 21.59 34.73 14.07
N VAL A 56 21.11 33.57 13.60
CA VAL A 56 21.60 32.98 12.34
C VAL A 56 21.01 33.75 11.15
N ALA A 57 21.86 34.05 10.16
CA ALA A 57 21.46 34.78 8.96
C ALA A 57 20.19 34.16 8.30
N PRO A 58 19.20 34.97 7.88
CA PRO A 58 17.91 34.47 7.37
C PRO A 58 18.04 33.46 6.22
N ALA A 59 19.02 33.67 5.34
CA ALA A 59 19.29 32.76 4.23
C ALA A 59 19.79 31.37 4.69
N GLY A 60 20.60 31.33 5.74
CA GLY A 60 21.09 30.08 6.34
C GLY A 60 19.96 29.31 7.04
N LEU A 61 19.06 30.02 7.72
CA LEU A 61 17.88 29.43 8.34
C LEU A 61 16.93 28.82 7.31
N LEU A 62 16.70 29.48 6.18
CA LEU A 62 15.86 28.93 5.11
C LEU A 62 16.48 27.65 4.54
N ALA A 63 17.73 27.70 4.05
CA ALA A 63 18.37 26.53 3.44
C ALA A 63 18.52 25.36 4.44
N GLY A 64 18.96 25.66 5.66
CA GLY A 64 19.10 24.67 6.73
C GLY A 64 17.76 24.10 7.18
N GLY A 65 16.72 24.94 7.27
CA GLY A 65 15.36 24.53 7.63
C GLY A 65 14.72 23.62 6.58
N PHE A 66 14.87 23.92 5.29
CA PHE A 66 14.42 23.04 4.21
C PHE A 66 15.12 21.67 4.27
N LEU A 67 16.45 21.65 4.41
CA LEU A 67 17.20 20.40 4.52
C LEU A 67 16.82 19.61 5.77
N ALA A 68 16.70 20.28 6.92
CA ALA A 68 16.31 19.64 8.17
C ALA A 68 14.89 19.05 8.10
N THR A 69 13.95 19.80 7.49
CA THR A 69 12.59 19.33 7.22
C THR A 69 12.61 18.06 6.37
N TYR A 70 13.38 18.05 5.29
CA TYR A 70 13.51 16.89 4.41
C TYR A 70 14.09 15.66 5.13
N VAL A 71 15.22 15.83 5.81
CA VAL A 71 15.89 14.75 6.57
C VAL A 71 14.97 14.22 7.65
N LEU A 72 14.26 15.09 8.36
CA LEU A 72 13.31 14.69 9.39
C LEU A 72 12.11 13.94 8.79
N GLY A 73 11.65 14.33 7.59
CA GLY A 73 10.66 13.57 6.82
C GLY A 73 11.09 12.14 6.53
N ILE A 74 12.33 11.94 6.10
CA ILE A 74 12.92 10.60 5.89
C ILE A 74 12.97 9.81 7.20
N VAL A 75 13.38 10.45 8.30
CA VAL A 75 13.42 9.82 9.63
C VAL A 75 12.01 9.42 10.10
N CYS A 76 11.01 10.29 9.93
CA CYS A 76 9.61 10.00 10.22
C CYS A 76 9.10 8.80 9.41
N PHE A 77 9.34 8.78 8.10
CA PHE A 77 8.97 7.66 7.25
C PHE A 77 9.66 6.34 7.68
N GLY A 78 10.98 6.38 7.91
CA GLY A 78 11.76 5.22 8.33
C GLY A 78 11.33 4.67 9.70
N SER A 79 11.08 5.55 10.66
CA SER A 79 10.61 5.20 12.01
C SER A 79 9.22 4.58 11.99
N ALA A 80 8.26 5.12 11.24
CA ALA A 80 6.94 4.51 11.08
C ALA A 80 7.04 3.08 10.53
N ARG A 81 7.90 2.86 9.53
CA ARG A 81 8.15 1.53 8.96
C ARG A 81 8.81 0.58 9.98
N PHE A 82 9.76 1.10 10.77
CA PHE A 82 10.39 0.35 11.86
C PHE A 82 9.36 -0.05 12.92
N PHE A 83 8.56 0.88 13.41
CA PHE A 83 7.51 0.61 14.40
C PHE A 83 6.53 -0.44 13.92
N ARG A 84 6.15 -0.43 12.63
CA ARG A 84 5.29 -1.46 12.01
C ARG A 84 5.90 -2.85 12.03
N ARG A 85 7.22 -2.91 11.87
CA ARG A 85 7.94 -4.17 11.92
C ARG A 85 8.10 -4.66 13.36
N SER A 86 8.46 -3.76 14.27
CA SER A 86 8.95 -4.09 15.62
C SER A 86 7.85 -4.21 16.67
N ILE A 87 6.89 -3.28 16.74
CA ILE A 87 5.89 -3.25 17.83
C ILE A 87 4.74 -4.23 17.59
N PHE A 88 4.45 -4.52 16.33
CA PHE A 88 3.21 -5.20 15.95
C PHE A 88 3.28 -6.70 15.62
N PRO A 89 4.33 -7.51 15.87
CA PRO A 89 4.21 -8.96 15.71
C PRO A 89 3.06 -9.57 16.56
N GLY A 90 2.90 -9.13 17.81
CA GLY A 90 1.84 -9.62 18.70
C GLY A 90 0.46 -9.06 18.39
N PHE A 91 0.37 -7.78 18.03
CA PHE A 91 -0.90 -7.12 17.71
C PHE A 91 -1.38 -7.45 16.28
N LYS A 92 -0.48 -7.91 15.40
CA LYS A 92 -0.83 -8.51 14.10
C LYS A 92 -1.77 -9.69 14.27
N ALA A 93 -1.55 -10.57 15.24
CA ALA A 93 -2.44 -11.72 15.44
C ALA A 93 -3.89 -11.31 15.79
N VAL A 94 -4.07 -10.15 16.45
CA VAL A 94 -5.37 -9.71 16.98
C VAL A 94 -6.11 -8.78 16.02
N LEU A 95 -5.43 -7.83 15.40
CA LEU A 95 -6.06 -6.84 14.53
C LEU A 95 -5.82 -7.08 13.03
N TRP A 96 -4.85 -7.93 12.69
CA TRP A 96 -4.38 -8.16 11.32
C TRP A 96 -4.03 -9.64 11.10
N SER A 97 -4.98 -10.53 11.37
CA SER A 97 -5.00 -11.91 10.85
C SER A 97 -4.87 -11.97 9.30
N ASP A 98 -4.80 -10.82 8.64
CA ASP A 98 -4.77 -10.60 7.20
C ASP A 98 -3.35 -10.46 6.60
N ARG A 99 -2.25 -10.57 7.36
CA ARG A 99 -0.90 -10.50 6.74
C ARG A 99 -0.54 -11.75 5.94
N ASP A 100 -1.07 -12.91 6.34
CA ASP A 100 -1.09 -14.08 5.48
C ASP A 100 -2.00 -13.80 4.30
N THR A 101 -3.12 -13.08 4.48
CA THR A 101 -3.97 -12.76 3.32
C THR A 101 -3.33 -11.89 2.27
N ASN A 102 -2.42 -10.93 2.50
CA ASN A 102 -1.84 -10.22 1.34
C ASN A 102 -0.98 -11.15 0.47
N THR A 103 -0.29 -12.10 1.11
CA THR A 103 0.52 -13.13 0.46
C THR A 103 -0.38 -14.16 -0.23
N GLU A 104 -1.38 -14.67 0.50
CA GLU A 104 -2.40 -15.60 -0.01
C GLU A 104 -3.32 -14.95 -1.04
N ARG A 105 -3.62 -13.65 -0.96
CA ARG A 105 -4.44 -12.88 -1.92
C ARG A 105 -3.62 -12.63 -3.16
N LEU A 106 -2.34 -12.26 -3.02
CA LEU A 106 -1.42 -12.18 -4.16
C LEU A 106 -1.35 -13.53 -4.84
N GLU A 107 -1.12 -14.61 -4.08
CA GLU A 107 -1.07 -15.98 -4.60
C GLU A 107 -2.41 -16.42 -5.22
N ARG A 108 -3.55 -16.14 -4.57
CA ARG A 108 -4.90 -16.45 -5.05
C ARG A 108 -5.24 -15.66 -6.31
N ASN A 109 -4.87 -14.39 -6.38
CA ASN A 109 -5.05 -13.56 -7.57
C ASN A 109 -4.15 -14.05 -8.71
N LEU A 110 -2.90 -14.41 -8.41
CA LEU A 110 -1.99 -14.97 -9.40
C LEU A 110 -2.50 -16.31 -9.93
N LYS A 111 -2.94 -17.21 -9.04
CA LYS A 111 -3.58 -18.49 -9.39
C LYS A 111 -4.86 -18.26 -10.19
N GLY A 112 -5.69 -17.29 -9.81
CA GLY A 112 -6.94 -16.94 -10.50
C GLY A 112 -6.75 -16.26 -11.87
N SER A 113 -5.63 -15.57 -12.08
CA SER A 113 -5.33 -14.89 -13.36
C SER A 113 -4.94 -15.83 -14.49
N GLY A 114 -4.70 -17.12 -14.22
CA GLY A 114 -4.17 -18.06 -15.22
C GLY A 114 -2.71 -17.79 -15.63
N HIS A 115 -2.05 -16.78 -15.05
CA HIS A 115 -0.65 -16.45 -15.34
C HIS A 115 0.35 -16.99 -14.32
N TYR A 116 -0.09 -17.82 -13.37
CA TYR A 116 0.78 -18.40 -12.36
C TYR A 116 1.98 -19.15 -12.97
N GLU A 117 1.76 -19.85 -14.08
CA GLU A 117 2.82 -20.58 -14.79
C GLU A 117 3.90 -19.65 -15.36
N LYS A 118 3.51 -18.50 -15.92
CA LYS A 118 4.46 -17.45 -16.35
C LYS A 118 5.23 -16.87 -15.18
N VAL A 119 4.60 -16.72 -14.01
CA VAL A 119 5.28 -16.26 -12.79
C VAL A 119 6.34 -17.25 -12.35
N LEU A 120 6.05 -18.56 -12.38
CA LEU A 120 7.03 -19.61 -12.11
C LEU A 120 8.19 -19.60 -13.12
N GLN A 121 7.88 -19.45 -14.41
CA GLN A 121 8.89 -19.30 -15.47
C GLN A 121 9.79 -18.09 -15.23
N MET A 122 9.22 -16.94 -14.84
CA MET A 122 10.03 -15.77 -14.49
C MET A 122 11.01 -16.14 -13.37
N LEU A 123 10.55 -16.81 -12.32
CA LEU A 123 11.41 -17.24 -11.21
C LEU A 123 12.47 -18.29 -11.59
N GLY A 124 12.53 -18.73 -12.86
CA GLY A 124 13.45 -19.76 -13.31
C GLY A 124 13.11 -21.14 -12.73
N ARG A 125 11.87 -21.32 -12.26
CA ARG A 125 11.34 -22.64 -11.92
C ARG A 125 10.74 -23.24 -13.18
N ASP A 126 11.17 -24.44 -13.52
CA ASP A 126 10.52 -25.22 -14.56
C ASP A 126 9.04 -25.38 -14.16
N ALA A 127 8.15 -24.97 -15.05
CA ALA A 127 6.74 -25.27 -14.87
C ALA A 127 6.60 -26.80 -14.81
N PRO A 128 5.79 -27.36 -13.89
CA PRO A 128 5.58 -28.81 -13.85
C PRO A 128 5.13 -29.26 -15.24
N SER A 129 5.95 -30.08 -15.91
CA SER A 129 5.84 -30.43 -17.34
C SER A 129 4.62 -31.30 -17.69
N ASP A 130 3.71 -31.49 -16.75
CA ASP A 130 2.69 -32.54 -16.80
C ASP A 130 1.29 -31.97 -17.10
N SER A 131 1.21 -30.88 -17.88
CA SER A 131 -0.06 -30.30 -18.37
C SER A 131 -0.58 -30.97 -19.65
N GLU A 132 -0.34 -32.28 -19.83
CA GLU A 132 -1.06 -33.08 -20.83
C GLU A 132 -2.53 -33.21 -20.41
N GLY A 133 -3.37 -32.27 -20.86
CA GLY A 133 -4.83 -32.46 -20.91
C GLY A 133 -5.72 -31.63 -19.97
N VAL A 134 -5.20 -30.60 -19.30
CA VAL A 134 -6.06 -29.69 -18.52
C VAL A 134 -6.81 -28.77 -19.48
N ALA A 135 -8.13 -28.96 -19.58
CA ALA A 135 -9.00 -28.07 -20.33
C ALA A 135 -8.85 -26.62 -19.82
N PRO A 136 -8.82 -25.61 -20.71
CA PRO A 136 -8.66 -24.22 -20.30
C PRO A 136 -9.74 -23.85 -19.27
N PRO A 137 -9.40 -23.08 -18.22
CA PRO A 137 -10.40 -22.61 -17.27
C PRO A 137 -11.51 -21.93 -18.06
N GLY A 138 -12.74 -22.39 -17.85
CA GLY A 138 -13.91 -21.84 -18.51
C GLY A 138 -13.91 -20.32 -18.38
N ARG A 139 -14.23 -19.62 -19.47
CA ARG A 139 -14.45 -18.17 -19.49
C ARG A 139 -15.15 -17.77 -18.19
N PHE A 140 -14.59 -16.79 -17.48
CA PHE A 140 -15.32 -16.10 -16.42
C PHE A 140 -16.71 -15.76 -16.95
N PRO A 141 -17.79 -15.95 -16.16
CA PRO A 141 -19.10 -15.49 -16.56
C PRO A 141 -18.98 -14.02 -16.93
N GLU A 142 -19.28 -13.72 -18.19
CA GLU A 142 -19.38 -12.38 -18.74
C GLU A 142 -20.28 -11.62 -17.76
N LEU A 143 -19.70 -10.65 -17.05
CA LEU A 143 -20.42 -9.86 -16.08
C LEU A 143 -21.27 -8.84 -16.87
N ASP A 144 -22.29 -9.34 -17.56
CA ASP A 144 -23.40 -8.56 -18.09
C ASP A 144 -24.27 -8.13 -16.90
N ALA A 145 -23.71 -7.29 -16.04
CA ALA A 145 -24.50 -6.50 -15.11
C ALA A 145 -25.07 -5.32 -15.92
N PRO A 146 -26.38 -5.27 -16.22
CA PRO A 146 -26.98 -4.04 -16.69
C PRO A 146 -26.72 -2.95 -15.64
N LEU A 147 -26.37 -1.74 -16.08
CA LEU A 147 -26.45 -0.56 -15.23
C LEU A 147 -27.89 -0.48 -14.70
N VAL A 148 -28.06 -0.82 -13.42
CA VAL A 148 -29.32 -0.60 -12.71
C VAL A 148 -29.31 0.85 -12.26
N ASP A 149 -30.20 1.63 -12.87
CA ASP A 149 -30.59 2.96 -12.41
C ASP A 149 -31.18 2.88 -10.99
N ASP A 150 -30.89 3.93 -10.21
CA ASP A 150 -31.40 4.33 -8.88
C ASP A 150 -32.48 3.46 -8.17
N PRO A 151 -32.30 3.10 -6.89
CA PRO A 151 -33.33 2.42 -6.13
C PRO A 151 -34.40 3.40 -5.64
N HIS A 152 -35.59 3.28 -6.23
CA HIS A 152 -36.84 3.62 -5.56
C HIS A 152 -37.03 2.74 -4.31
N ILE A 153 -37.26 3.40 -3.18
CA ILE A 153 -37.62 2.83 -1.89
C ILE A 153 -39.05 2.28 -1.98
N GLU A 154 -39.24 0.96 -1.83
CA GLU A 154 -40.52 0.38 -1.39
C GLU A 154 -40.33 -0.84 -0.45
N ASP A 155 -40.97 -0.68 0.71
CA ASP A 155 -41.58 -1.58 1.71
C ASP A 155 -41.18 -3.07 1.89
N PRO A 156 -40.85 -3.52 3.13
CA PRO A 156 -40.68 -4.93 3.47
C PRO A 156 -41.97 -5.56 4.03
N SER A 157 -42.72 -6.29 3.22
CA SER A 157 -43.78 -7.17 3.74
C SER A 157 -44.19 -8.31 2.79
N VAL A 158 -43.45 -9.43 2.77
CA VAL A 158 -43.96 -10.76 2.31
C VAL A 158 -43.10 -11.85 3.00
N GLU A 159 -43.57 -12.43 4.11
CA GLU A 159 -44.26 -13.72 4.20
C GLU A 159 -43.30 -14.94 4.22
N LYS A 160 -43.20 -15.53 5.42
CA LYS A 160 -42.47 -16.78 5.70
C LYS A 160 -43.33 -17.96 5.26
N ASP A 161 -42.86 -18.76 4.31
CA ASP A 161 -43.39 -20.10 4.05
C ASP A 161 -42.47 -21.18 4.64
N PRO A 162 -42.94 -21.98 5.63
CA PRO A 162 -42.25 -23.17 6.08
C PRO A 162 -42.95 -24.41 5.50
N ARG A 163 -42.25 -25.16 4.63
CA ARG A 163 -42.26 -26.64 4.50
C ARG A 163 -42.05 -27.08 3.05
N THR A 164 -40.84 -27.54 2.74
CA THR A 164 -40.64 -28.59 1.74
C THR A 164 -39.99 -29.79 2.43
N LYS A 165 -40.81 -30.81 2.67
CA LYS A 165 -40.40 -32.15 3.09
C LYS A 165 -39.60 -32.78 1.95
N ILE A 166 -38.32 -33.03 2.17
CA ILE A 166 -37.51 -33.88 1.31
C ILE A 166 -37.81 -35.35 1.70
N PRO A 167 -38.16 -36.23 0.76
CA PRO A 167 -38.36 -37.65 1.05
C PRO A 167 -37.00 -38.37 1.27
N PRO A 168 -36.95 -39.41 2.13
CA PRO A 168 -35.76 -40.22 2.29
C PRO A 168 -35.64 -41.19 1.11
N THR A 169 -34.77 -40.88 0.14
CA THR A 169 -34.30 -41.87 -0.84
C THR A 169 -33.26 -42.75 -0.18
N GLY A 170 -33.72 -43.86 0.40
CA GLY A 170 -32.90 -45.03 0.65
C GLY A 170 -32.55 -45.70 -0.69
N GLY A 171 -31.26 -45.76 -0.99
CA GLY A 171 -30.74 -46.39 -2.18
C GLY A 171 -29.28 -46.74 -1.94
N ASP A 172 -29.06 -47.96 -1.43
CA ASP A 172 -27.76 -48.61 -1.35
C ASP A 172 -27.28 -48.95 -2.77
N ALA A 173 -26.83 -47.93 -3.50
CA ALA A 173 -26.04 -48.11 -4.70
C ALA A 173 -24.57 -47.92 -4.30
N ALA A 174 -23.88 -49.05 -4.11
CA ALA A 174 -22.42 -49.10 -4.06
C ALA A 174 -21.87 -48.59 -5.40
N GLY A 175 -21.76 -47.26 -5.51
CA GLY A 175 -21.18 -46.58 -6.65
C GLY A 175 -19.72 -46.98 -6.74
N THR A 176 -19.36 -47.65 -7.82
CA THR A 176 -17.98 -47.77 -8.28
C THR A 176 -17.41 -46.36 -8.37
N VAL A 177 -16.60 -46.00 -7.38
CA VAL A 177 -15.82 -44.77 -7.37
C VAL A 177 -14.97 -44.79 -8.63
N ASP A 178 -15.29 -43.93 -9.59
CA ASP A 178 -14.54 -43.81 -10.83
C ASP A 178 -13.08 -43.46 -10.48
N PRO A 179 -12.10 -44.34 -10.74
CA PRO A 179 -10.71 -44.07 -10.42
C PRO A 179 -10.18 -42.83 -11.14
N ALA A 180 -10.82 -42.39 -12.23
CA ALA A 180 -10.48 -41.14 -12.91
C ALA A 180 -10.84 -39.90 -12.08
N GLY A 181 -11.94 -39.92 -11.33
CA GLY A 181 -12.36 -38.81 -10.46
C GLY A 181 -11.48 -38.63 -9.23
N VAL A 182 -10.99 -39.74 -8.65
CA VAL A 182 -10.06 -39.72 -7.51
C VAL A 182 -8.67 -39.28 -7.94
N GLN A 183 -8.20 -39.69 -9.12
CA GLN A 183 -6.92 -39.23 -9.68
C GLN A 183 -6.96 -37.75 -10.07
N ALA A 184 -8.08 -37.24 -10.59
CA ALA A 184 -8.23 -35.80 -10.86
C ALA A 184 -8.24 -34.96 -9.57
N ALA A 185 -8.91 -35.42 -8.52
CA ALA A 185 -8.92 -34.72 -7.23
C ALA A 185 -7.54 -34.74 -6.53
N ASP A 186 -6.84 -35.88 -6.56
CA ASP A 186 -5.47 -35.98 -6.04
C ASP A 186 -4.45 -35.22 -6.90
N PHE A 187 -4.67 -35.10 -8.22
CA PHE A 187 -3.84 -34.29 -9.11
C PHE A 187 -4.07 -32.79 -8.88
N VAL A 188 -5.33 -32.34 -8.77
CA VAL A 188 -5.68 -30.95 -8.39
C VAL A 188 -5.14 -30.62 -7.00
N ARG A 189 -5.18 -31.57 -6.06
CA ARG A 189 -4.57 -31.41 -4.74
C ARG A 189 -3.04 -31.34 -4.82
N ARG A 190 -2.37 -32.17 -5.62
CA ARG A 190 -0.92 -32.12 -5.84
C ARG A 190 -0.45 -30.89 -6.61
N THR A 191 -1.28 -30.35 -7.52
CA THR A 191 -1.06 -29.06 -8.21
C THR A 191 -1.53 -27.85 -7.41
N GLN A 192 -2.20 -28.05 -6.28
CA GLN A 192 -2.34 -27.03 -5.24
C GLN A 192 -1.19 -27.10 -4.24
N GLU A 193 -0.62 -28.30 -4.01
CA GLU A 193 0.63 -28.55 -3.27
C GLU A 193 1.89 -28.15 -4.07
N THR A 194 1.78 -27.74 -5.34
CA THR A 194 2.91 -27.21 -6.13
C THR A 194 3.36 -25.85 -5.58
N ALA A 195 4.33 -25.96 -4.69
CA ALA A 195 5.28 -24.94 -4.28
C ALA A 195 4.63 -23.63 -3.86
N GLU A 196 4.13 -23.59 -2.62
CA GLU A 196 3.98 -22.34 -1.88
C GLU A 196 5.21 -21.48 -2.16
N LEU A 197 5.01 -20.36 -2.87
CA LEU A 197 6.10 -19.46 -3.17
C LEU A 197 6.62 -18.94 -1.84
N SER A 198 7.93 -19.06 -1.63
CA SER A 198 8.53 -18.47 -0.46
C SER A 198 8.25 -16.96 -0.49
N LYS A 199 8.14 -16.37 0.70
CA LYS A 199 7.92 -14.93 0.83
C LYS A 199 8.92 -14.10 0.03
N ASP A 200 10.17 -14.54 -0.03
CA ASP A 200 11.22 -13.84 -0.76
C ASP A 200 11.01 -13.94 -2.28
N GLU A 201 10.53 -15.07 -2.79
CA GLU A 201 10.17 -15.23 -4.20
C GLU A 201 8.98 -14.34 -4.59
N LEU A 202 7.97 -14.22 -3.74
CA LEU A 202 6.84 -13.31 -3.99
C LEU A 202 7.29 -11.85 -4.06
N TRP A 203 8.22 -11.43 -3.20
CA TRP A 203 8.80 -10.09 -3.28
C TRP A 203 9.62 -9.88 -4.55
N GLN A 204 10.33 -10.90 -5.04
CA GLN A 204 11.05 -10.83 -6.31
C GLN A 204 10.08 -10.70 -7.50
N VAL A 205 9.00 -11.49 -7.53
CA VAL A 205 7.93 -11.39 -8.54
C VAL A 205 7.33 -9.99 -8.54
N TYR A 206 6.95 -9.50 -7.35
CA TYR A 206 6.40 -8.16 -7.18
C TYR A 206 7.36 -7.08 -7.72
N GLY A 207 8.65 -7.17 -7.40
CA GLY A 207 9.67 -6.26 -7.92
C GLY A 207 9.78 -6.29 -9.45
N ARG A 208 9.67 -7.47 -10.07
CA ARG A 208 9.71 -7.62 -11.53
C ARG A 208 8.46 -7.09 -12.22
N MET A 209 7.28 -7.29 -11.64
CA MET A 209 6.04 -6.70 -12.15
C MET A 209 6.15 -5.18 -12.24
N TRP A 210 6.70 -4.54 -11.21
CA TRP A 210 6.98 -3.10 -11.22
C TRP A 210 7.86 -2.66 -12.37
N VAL A 211 8.95 -3.39 -12.64
CA VAL A 211 9.87 -3.09 -13.74
C VAL A 211 9.13 -3.16 -15.08
N VAL A 212 8.36 -4.22 -15.30
CA VAL A 212 7.56 -4.41 -16.53
C VAL A 212 6.55 -3.28 -16.71
N ILE A 213 5.81 -2.89 -15.67
CA ILE A 213 4.81 -1.83 -15.75
C ILE A 213 5.46 -0.47 -16.05
N ARG A 214 6.62 -0.20 -15.44
CA ARG A 214 7.33 1.08 -15.59
C ARG A 214 7.96 1.24 -16.98
N GLU A 215 8.41 0.15 -17.60
CA GLU A 215 9.06 0.18 -18.91
C GLU A 215 8.08 0.21 -20.09
N ASP A 216 6.80 -0.09 -19.85
CA ASP A 216 5.77 -0.11 -20.89
C ASP A 216 5.04 1.25 -20.96
N ASP A 217 5.44 2.09 -21.92
CA ASP A 217 4.84 3.42 -22.13
C ASP A 217 3.32 3.37 -22.32
N SER A 218 2.79 2.25 -22.83
CA SER A 218 1.34 2.08 -23.03
C SER A 218 0.56 1.97 -21.71
N LEU A 219 1.24 1.66 -20.61
CA LEU A 219 0.69 1.54 -19.27
C LEU A 219 0.92 2.82 -18.43
N GLY A 220 1.36 3.92 -19.04
CA GLY A 220 1.72 5.16 -18.32
C GLY A 220 0.62 5.68 -17.37
N ASN A 221 -0.66 5.58 -17.76
CA ASN A 221 -1.78 5.98 -16.92
C ASN A 221 -1.91 5.09 -15.66
N SER A 222 -1.84 3.77 -15.82
CA SER A 222 -1.86 2.82 -14.70
C SER A 222 -0.65 3.00 -13.79
N PHE A 223 0.54 3.18 -14.37
CA PHE A 223 1.75 3.46 -13.62
C PHE A 223 1.61 4.73 -12.77
N SER A 224 1.11 5.83 -13.34
CA SER A 224 0.86 7.08 -12.61
C SER A 224 -0.10 6.88 -11.43
N HIS A 225 -1.16 6.07 -11.62
CA HIS A 225 -2.10 5.74 -10.54
C HIS A 225 -1.45 4.93 -9.42
N ILE A 226 -0.75 3.85 -9.76
CA ILE A 226 -0.05 2.97 -8.79
C ILE A 226 1.02 3.76 -8.02
N ASN A 227 1.74 4.65 -8.71
CA ASN A 227 2.73 5.52 -8.10
C ASN A 227 2.08 6.52 -7.12
N GLY A 228 0.91 7.08 -7.47
CA GLY A 228 0.12 7.90 -6.57
C GLY A 228 -0.28 7.18 -5.26
N LEU A 229 -0.64 5.89 -5.35
CA LEU A 229 -0.92 5.05 -4.17
C LEU A 229 0.34 4.86 -3.30
N TRP A 230 1.50 4.67 -3.92
CA TRP A 230 2.78 4.55 -3.21
C TRP A 230 3.10 5.83 -2.43
N ILE A 231 3.00 6.99 -3.09
CA ILE A 231 3.30 8.30 -2.50
C ILE A 231 2.35 8.57 -1.33
N ARG A 232 1.04 8.32 -1.52
CA ARG A 232 0.04 8.48 -0.46
C ARG A 232 0.37 7.61 0.76
N ALA A 233 0.75 6.35 0.55
CA ALA A 233 1.17 5.47 1.63
C ALA A 233 2.42 6.00 2.36
N ALA A 234 3.39 6.56 1.63
CA ALA A 234 4.60 7.15 2.21
C ALA A 234 4.29 8.40 3.05
N ILE A 235 3.44 9.31 2.56
CA ILE A 235 2.96 10.49 3.29
C ILE A 235 2.30 10.07 4.60
N LEU A 236 1.38 9.10 4.53
CA LEU A 236 0.62 8.64 5.69
C LEU A 236 1.51 7.93 6.71
N ASP A 237 2.52 7.19 6.26
CA ASP A 237 3.54 6.61 7.15
C ASP A 237 4.34 7.70 7.87
N GLY A 238 4.85 8.70 7.14
CA GLY A 238 5.55 9.83 7.75
C GLY A 238 4.66 10.63 8.71
N LEU A 239 3.39 10.85 8.34
CA LEU A 239 2.43 11.58 9.15
C LEU A 239 2.13 10.85 10.45
N CYS A 240 2.01 9.52 10.41
CA CYS A 240 1.86 8.70 11.60
C CYS A 240 3.00 8.95 12.61
N ALA A 241 4.27 8.90 12.16
CA ALA A 241 5.41 9.17 13.03
C ALA A 241 5.43 10.62 13.54
N ALA A 242 5.12 11.60 12.69
CA ALA A 242 5.06 13.00 13.09
C ALA A 242 3.97 13.26 14.15
N LEU A 243 2.78 12.67 13.98
CA LEU A 243 1.70 12.77 14.97
C LEU A 243 2.05 12.07 16.28
N LEU A 244 2.74 10.93 16.25
CA LEU A 244 3.24 10.27 17.46
C LEU A 244 4.29 11.13 18.18
N LEU A 245 5.20 11.77 17.44
CA LEU A 245 6.13 12.74 18.03
C LEU A 245 5.38 13.85 18.75
N TRP A 246 4.38 14.45 18.11
CA TRP A 246 3.54 15.47 18.73
C TRP A 246 2.78 14.96 19.95
N ALA A 247 2.26 13.73 19.91
CA ALA A 247 1.60 13.13 21.06
C ALA A 247 2.58 12.97 22.24
N LEU A 248 3.83 12.57 21.97
CA LEU A 248 4.88 12.49 22.98
C LEU A 248 5.24 13.87 23.54
N LEU A 249 5.35 14.90 22.69
CA LEU A 249 5.60 16.27 23.11
C LEU A 249 4.45 16.82 23.97
N ALA A 250 3.20 16.49 23.64
CA ALA A 250 2.03 16.87 24.45
C ALA A 250 2.01 16.20 25.84
N CYS A 251 2.61 15.01 25.97
CA CYS A 251 2.76 14.31 27.25
C CYS A 251 3.88 14.88 28.15
N GLN A 252 4.76 15.75 27.63
CA GLN A 252 5.85 16.33 28.42
C GLN A 252 5.32 17.19 29.58
N SER A 253 6.09 17.28 30.66
CA SER A 253 5.72 18.09 31.83
C SER A 253 5.84 19.57 31.50
N PRO A 254 4.97 20.45 32.07
CA PRO A 254 5.07 21.89 31.86
C PRO A 254 6.42 22.47 32.30
N GLU A 255 7.06 21.83 33.28
CA GLU A 255 8.38 22.19 33.78
C GLU A 255 9.50 22.07 32.73
N GLN A 256 9.29 21.27 31.67
CA GLN A 256 10.23 21.17 30.56
C GLN A 256 10.14 22.34 29.57
N GLY A 257 9.20 23.27 29.78
CA GLY A 257 9.13 24.52 29.03
C GLY A 257 8.70 24.36 27.57
N THR A 258 8.01 23.26 27.22
CA THR A 258 7.45 23.16 25.87
C THR A 258 6.30 24.13 25.72
N LEU A 259 6.32 24.89 24.63
CA LEU A 259 5.33 25.94 24.40
C LEU A 259 3.90 25.35 24.32
N LEU A 260 3.75 24.11 23.84
CA LEU A 260 2.46 23.41 23.85
C LEU A 260 1.91 23.19 25.27
N ALA A 261 2.76 22.79 26.23
CA ALA A 261 2.36 22.61 27.62
C ALA A 261 2.04 23.93 28.30
N THR A 262 2.66 25.03 27.87
CA THR A 262 2.37 26.38 28.35
C THR A 262 1.04 26.91 27.83
N ILE A 263 0.72 26.71 26.54
CA ILE A 263 -0.53 27.23 25.94
C ILE A 263 -1.75 26.41 26.37
N LEU A 264 -1.63 25.09 26.49
CA LEU A 264 -2.75 24.18 26.74
C LEU A 264 -2.49 23.20 27.90
N PRO A 265 -2.22 23.68 29.14
CA PRO A 265 -1.83 22.81 30.26
C PRO A 265 -2.89 21.77 30.63
N ASP A 266 -4.17 22.18 30.66
CA ASP A 266 -5.28 21.32 31.08
C ASP A 266 -5.76 20.37 29.97
N ALA A 267 -5.54 20.75 28.70
CA ALA A 267 -6.01 20.01 27.54
C ALA A 267 -4.95 19.08 26.93
N ARG A 268 -3.70 19.10 27.42
CA ARG A 268 -2.57 18.39 26.81
C ARG A 268 -2.79 16.88 26.63
N TRP A 269 -3.46 16.23 27.58
CA TRP A 269 -3.80 14.81 27.48
C TRP A 269 -4.85 14.54 26.41
N GLY A 270 -5.86 15.41 26.31
CA GLY A 270 -6.85 15.34 25.24
C GLY A 270 -6.19 15.52 23.87
N VAL A 271 -5.30 16.49 23.74
CA VAL A 271 -4.50 16.72 22.53
C VAL A 271 -3.64 15.50 22.19
N ALA A 272 -2.93 14.94 23.17
CA ALA A 272 -2.10 13.73 22.99
C ALA A 272 -2.93 12.53 22.49
N VAL A 273 -4.12 12.31 23.07
CA VAL A 273 -5.03 11.24 22.65
C VAL A 273 -5.53 11.47 21.21
N VAL A 274 -5.95 12.69 20.86
CA VAL A 274 -6.40 13.02 19.51
C VAL A 274 -5.28 12.80 18.48
N LEU A 275 -4.06 13.23 18.80
CA LEU A 275 -2.89 13.01 17.95
C LEU A 275 -2.55 11.52 17.79
N ALA A 276 -2.62 10.74 18.88
CA ALA A 276 -2.40 9.30 18.84
C ALA A 276 -3.48 8.57 18.01
N VAL A 277 -4.74 8.97 18.13
CA VAL A 277 -5.84 8.46 17.29
C VAL A 277 -5.60 8.83 15.83
N GLY A 278 -5.23 10.07 15.53
CA GLY A 278 -4.88 10.52 14.19
C GLY A 278 -3.72 9.71 13.59
N ALA A 279 -2.70 9.41 14.39
CA ALA A 279 -1.60 8.54 13.98
C ALA A 279 -2.07 7.11 13.66
N GLY A 280 -2.99 6.57 14.45
CA GLY A 280 -3.64 5.29 14.19
C GLY A 280 -4.44 5.29 12.88
N CYS A 281 -5.23 6.33 12.62
CA CYS A 281 -5.98 6.49 11.36
C CYS A 281 -5.03 6.58 10.15
N ALA A 282 -3.98 7.41 10.22
CA ALA A 282 -2.98 7.54 9.17
C ALA A 282 -2.31 6.19 8.88
N TRP A 283 -2.01 5.42 9.92
CA TRP A 283 -1.44 4.09 9.77
C TRP A 283 -2.37 3.09 9.06
N LEU A 284 -3.65 3.06 9.44
CA LEU A 284 -4.64 2.17 8.84
C LEU A 284 -4.81 2.51 7.36
N GLU A 285 -4.92 3.79 7.03
CA GLU A 285 -5.06 4.25 5.65
C GLU A 285 -3.79 4.00 4.82
N ALA A 286 -2.60 4.17 5.40
CA ALA A 286 -1.33 3.80 4.74
C ALA A 286 -1.30 2.30 4.40
N SER A 287 -1.91 1.47 5.24
CA SER A 287 -1.96 0.03 5.04
C SER A 287 -2.94 -0.33 3.93
N ARG A 288 -4.13 0.28 3.91
CA ARG A 288 -5.09 0.15 2.79
C ARG A 288 -4.49 0.58 1.46
N CYS A 289 -3.78 1.71 1.41
CA CYS A 289 -3.15 2.18 0.17
C CYS A 289 -2.16 1.15 -0.41
N ARG A 290 -1.40 0.45 0.45
CA ARG A 290 -0.47 -0.60 0.01
C ARG A 290 -1.17 -1.85 -0.50
N GLU A 291 -2.31 -2.21 0.10
CA GLU A 291 -3.10 -3.34 -0.38
C GLU A 291 -3.64 -3.04 -1.76
N HIS A 292 -4.30 -1.90 -1.94
CA HIS A 292 -4.78 -1.46 -3.26
C HIS A 292 -3.65 -1.41 -4.29
N GLN A 293 -2.47 -0.91 -3.91
CA GLN A 293 -1.30 -0.92 -4.78
C GLN A 293 -0.94 -2.32 -5.28
N ILE A 294 -0.92 -3.34 -4.41
CA ILE A 294 -0.62 -4.71 -4.82
C ILE A 294 -1.66 -5.21 -5.82
N TYR A 295 -2.95 -4.97 -5.55
CA TYR A 295 -4.03 -5.35 -6.46
C TYR A 295 -3.88 -4.70 -7.84
N GLU A 296 -3.64 -3.39 -7.88
CA GLU A 296 -3.48 -2.62 -9.12
C GLU A 296 -2.24 -3.05 -9.94
N ILE A 297 -1.15 -3.43 -9.26
CA ILE A 297 0.04 -3.96 -9.94
C ILE A 297 -0.26 -5.30 -10.60
N VAL A 298 -0.92 -6.21 -9.89
CA VAL A 298 -1.22 -7.55 -10.39
C VAL A 298 -2.20 -7.48 -11.57
N SER A 299 -3.25 -6.67 -11.46
CA SER A 299 -4.24 -6.49 -12.54
C SER A 299 -3.60 -5.84 -13.78
N THR A 300 -2.82 -4.77 -13.59
CA THR A 300 -2.12 -4.06 -14.67
C THR A 300 -1.12 -4.97 -15.37
N TRP A 301 -0.36 -5.76 -14.60
CA TRP A 301 0.60 -6.71 -15.16
C TRP A 301 -0.09 -7.86 -15.92
N SER A 302 -1.19 -8.41 -15.39
CA SER A 302 -2.01 -9.43 -16.07
C SER A 302 -2.48 -8.92 -17.43
N PHE A 303 -3.07 -7.74 -17.47
CA PHE A 303 -3.51 -7.09 -18.70
C PHE A 303 -2.37 -6.90 -19.70
N ALA A 304 -1.19 -6.49 -19.23
CA ALA A 304 -0.01 -6.34 -20.07
C ALA A 304 0.46 -7.68 -20.67
N MET A 305 0.35 -8.77 -19.91
CA MET A 305 0.72 -10.11 -20.37
C MET A 305 -0.26 -10.67 -21.40
N ASP A 306 -1.56 -10.44 -21.23
CA ASP A 306 -2.60 -10.84 -22.19
C ASP A 306 -2.41 -10.12 -23.53
N ARG A 307 -2.14 -8.81 -23.48
CA ARG A 307 -1.92 -8.00 -24.67
C ARG A 307 -0.73 -8.49 -25.51
N ARG A 308 0.33 -8.97 -24.85
CA ARG A 308 1.53 -9.51 -25.53
C ARG A 308 1.31 -10.89 -26.16
N GLN A 309 0.28 -11.64 -25.74
CA GLN A 309 -0.05 -12.93 -26.34
C GLN A 309 -0.98 -12.80 -27.55
N GLY A 310 -1.77 -11.73 -27.61
CA GLY A 310 -2.69 -11.46 -28.73
C GLY A 310 -2.03 -10.83 -29.96
N SER A 311 -0.75 -10.47 -29.89
CA SER A 311 0.04 -9.84 -30.97
C SER A 311 1.00 -10.85 -31.62
#